data_AF-A0A7C4MUG3-F1
#
_entry.id   AF-A0A7C4MUG3-F1
#
_cell.length_a   1.000
_cell.length_b   1.000
_cell.length_c   1.000
_cell.angle_alpha   90.00
_cell.angle_beta   90.00
_cell.angle_gamma   90.00
#
_symmetry.space_group_name_H-M   'P 1'
#
loop_
_entity.id
_entity.type
_entity.pdbx_description
1 polymer ?
#
loop_
_entity_poly.entity_id
_entity_poly.type
_entity_poly.pdbx_seq_one_letter_code
_entity_poly.pdbx_strand_id
1 'polypeptide(L)'
;MTCFLRPPMAAAKPRGAQNCAGRGRCARPSRRSDRTTTASGAEPACRGSKRLCQARREKAAHWGTRCRRSTGGRFSGVAPAGFTLVELLVVIAIIALLIALLLPAVQQVREAARRSQCGNNLRQIALALHAHHDAMTIFPAGNHAKTAGVCPGANPSGPQTPSEDQQNWLIDILPYVEQGALHKAYRFDRCNEDEANRMVRESSIALYQCPSDAAAARVEVPAMGPASSYGRNVPYAGGSYRGMSGRSDGYSFLDSGEAIQYDRRWRGPLHVVGILGYQRENVKSITDGLSQTLLAGEAATRTNTSFGPFWAYSYSFYSLGAATAQPRVLLGDYDRCLALGGTGSAGPCRRGWGSAHPGGLNFALCDGSLRFLSTETEPAVFAAAGSIAGRETERLDDEP
;
A
#
# COMPACT_ATOMS: atom_id res chain seq x y z
N MET A 1 55.85 -22.33 -6.31
CA MET A 1 56.01 -23.60 -5.58
C MET A 1 54.67 -23.94 -4.91
N THR A 2 54.04 -25.04 -5.35
CA THR A 2 53.04 -25.91 -4.67
C THR A 2 51.76 -25.27 -4.08
N CYS A 3 50.56 -25.38 -4.66
CA CYS A 3 49.67 -26.54 -4.95
C CYS A 3 49.07 -27.26 -3.73
N PHE A 4 47.72 -27.31 -3.64
CA PHE A 4 46.82 -28.48 -3.51
C PHE A 4 45.35 -27.95 -3.37
N LEU A 5 44.44 -27.97 -4.36
CA LEU A 5 43.63 -29.06 -4.98
C LEU A 5 42.68 -29.80 -3.98
N ARG A 6 41.36 -29.48 -3.96
CA ARG A 6 40.18 -30.08 -4.68
C ARG A 6 39.58 -31.32 -3.96
N PRO A 7 38.37 -31.85 -4.28
CA PRO A 7 37.09 -31.34 -4.85
C PRO A 7 35.85 -31.88 -4.02
N PRO A 8 34.57 -31.97 -4.51
CA PRO A 8 34.15 -32.91 -5.57
C PRO A 8 33.12 -32.38 -6.60
N MET A 9 33.09 -33.05 -7.75
CA MET A 9 32.06 -33.04 -8.80
C MET A 9 31.11 -34.23 -8.61
N ALA A 10 29.84 -34.11 -9.02
CA ALA A 10 29.25 -34.89 -10.13
C ALA A 10 27.73 -34.70 -10.22
N ALA A 11 27.27 -34.56 -11.46
CA ALA A 11 25.89 -34.39 -11.90
C ALA A 11 25.25 -35.72 -12.32
N ALA A 12 23.92 -35.84 -12.22
CA ALA A 12 23.11 -36.71 -13.08
C ALA A 12 21.65 -36.20 -13.16
N LYS A 13 21.00 -36.51 -14.30
CA LYS A 13 19.91 -35.80 -15.00
C LYS A 13 18.48 -36.35 -14.70
N PRO A 14 17.41 -35.74 -15.28
CA PRO A 14 16.03 -35.76 -14.79
C PRO A 14 15.09 -36.76 -15.47
N ARG A 15 13.94 -37.05 -14.83
CA ARG A 15 12.66 -37.57 -15.37
C ARG A 15 11.57 -37.17 -14.36
N GLY A 16 10.34 -36.78 -14.65
CA GLY A 16 9.53 -36.68 -15.86
C GLY A 16 8.12 -36.31 -15.38
N ALA A 17 7.41 -35.50 -16.16
CA ALA A 17 6.01 -35.15 -15.92
C ALA A 17 5.10 -36.39 -15.88
N GLN A 18 3.99 -36.35 -15.12
CA GLN A 18 2.62 -36.49 -15.67
C GLN A 18 1.54 -36.77 -14.61
N ASN A 19 0.43 -36.06 -14.83
CA ASN A 19 -0.96 -36.49 -14.69
C ASN A 19 -1.64 -36.50 -13.31
N CYS A 20 -2.35 -35.40 -13.08
CA CYS A 20 -3.76 -35.42 -12.71
C CYS A 20 -4.53 -36.51 -13.46
N ALA A 21 -5.07 -37.50 -12.73
CA ALA A 21 -6.29 -38.20 -13.09
C ALA A 21 -6.73 -39.07 -11.91
N GLY A 22 -8.05 -39.12 -11.68
CA GLY A 22 -8.64 -40.38 -11.25
C GLY A 22 -9.29 -40.39 -9.87
N ARG A 23 -10.53 -39.88 -9.86
CA ARG A 23 -11.71 -40.60 -9.36
C ARG A 23 -11.63 -41.16 -7.95
N GLY A 24 -12.36 -40.50 -7.05
CA GLY A 24 -12.96 -41.17 -5.91
C GLY A 24 -13.82 -42.35 -6.36
N ARG A 25 -13.71 -43.44 -5.62
CA ARG A 25 -14.81 -44.36 -5.36
C ARG A 25 -14.68 -44.87 -3.93
N CYS A 26 -15.69 -44.54 -3.12
CA CYS A 26 -16.02 -45.30 -1.94
C CYS A 26 -16.47 -46.71 -2.38
N ALA A 27 -15.89 -47.73 -1.76
CA ALA A 27 -16.51 -49.04 -1.60
C ALA A 27 -16.16 -49.57 -0.20
N ARG A 28 -17.18 -49.59 0.67
CA ARG A 28 -17.27 -50.39 1.91
C ARG A 28 -17.46 -51.89 1.53
N PRO A 29 -17.66 -52.83 2.49
CA PRO A 29 -16.87 -53.19 3.67
C PRO A 29 -16.77 -54.75 3.84
N SER A 30 -15.98 -55.26 4.78
CA SER A 30 -16.24 -56.56 5.42
C SER A 30 -15.62 -56.58 6.83
N ARG A 31 -16.46 -56.48 7.87
CA ARG A 31 -16.76 -57.51 8.92
C ARG A 31 -15.47 -58.16 9.49
N ARG A 32 -15.26 -58.20 10.81
CA ARG A 32 -16.07 -58.98 11.78
C ARG A 32 -15.57 -58.78 13.23
N SER A 33 -16.50 -58.91 14.19
CA SER A 33 -16.38 -59.39 15.60
C SER A 33 -15.50 -58.58 16.57
N ASP A 34 -15.85 -58.34 17.85
CA ASP A 34 -16.74 -59.06 18.77
C ASP A 34 -17.05 -58.18 20.01
N ARG A 35 -18.23 -58.43 20.63
CA ARG A 35 -18.55 -58.46 22.09
C ARG A 35 -18.09 -57.28 23.00
N THR A 36 -18.88 -56.73 23.95
CA THR A 36 -19.74 -57.38 24.96
C THR A 36 -20.50 -56.29 25.77
N THR A 37 -21.78 -56.54 26.09
CA THR A 37 -22.54 -56.26 27.37
C THR A 37 -22.46 -54.87 28.05
N THR A 38 -23.51 -54.17 28.52
CA THR A 38 -24.87 -54.46 29.05
C THR A 38 -25.66 -53.12 29.09
N ALA A 39 -26.87 -52.99 28.52
CA ALA A 39 -28.20 -52.95 29.18
C ALA A 39 -28.28 -52.01 30.42
N SER A 40 -29.20 -51.07 30.59
CA SER A 40 -30.62 -50.99 30.19
C SER A 40 -31.19 -49.58 30.41
N GLY A 41 -32.19 -49.21 29.61
CA GLY A 41 -32.96 -47.96 29.71
C GLY A 41 -33.86 -47.80 28.48
N ALA A 42 -35.06 -48.39 28.53
CA ALA A 42 -36.17 -48.26 27.58
C ALA A 42 -36.61 -46.77 27.44
N GLU A 43 -37.24 -46.25 26.39
CA GLU A 43 -38.24 -46.75 25.43
C GLU A 43 -38.28 -45.76 24.22
N PRO A 44 -38.84 -46.13 23.04
CA PRO A 44 -38.81 -45.31 21.83
C PRO A 44 -40.15 -44.60 21.57
N ALA A 45 -40.13 -43.27 21.42
CA ALA A 45 -41.22 -42.55 20.77
C ALA A 45 -40.74 -41.18 20.29
N CYS A 46 -40.72 -40.95 18.97
CA CYS A 46 -40.92 -39.61 18.46
C CYS A 46 -41.60 -39.66 17.09
N ARG A 47 -42.90 -39.37 17.11
CA ARG A 47 -43.72 -39.01 15.96
C ARG A 47 -43.16 -37.75 15.31
N GLY A 48 -43.15 -37.80 13.99
CA GLY A 48 -43.40 -36.71 13.04
C GLY A 48 -43.13 -35.26 13.43
N SER A 49 -42.27 -34.61 12.65
CA SER A 49 -42.67 -33.35 12.03
C SER A 49 -41.96 -33.18 10.70
N LYS A 50 -42.72 -32.69 9.73
CA LYS A 50 -42.41 -32.64 8.32
C LYS A 50 -41.42 -31.52 8.02
N ARG A 51 -40.53 -31.83 7.08
CA ARG A 51 -39.57 -30.93 6.43
C ARG A 51 -40.28 -29.73 5.80
N LEU A 52 -39.79 -28.53 6.10
CA LEU A 52 -39.99 -27.31 5.32
C LEU A 52 -38.71 -27.06 4.52
N CYS A 53 -38.76 -27.25 3.21
CA CYS A 53 -37.89 -26.54 2.29
C CYS A 53 -38.66 -26.33 0.99
N GLN A 54 -38.88 -25.05 0.70
CA GLN A 54 -39.72 -24.53 -0.37
C GLN A 54 -39.06 -24.77 -1.73
N ALA A 55 -39.79 -25.41 -2.64
CA ALA A 55 -39.55 -25.32 -4.07
C ALA A 55 -40.90 -25.02 -4.73
N ARG A 56 -41.02 -23.80 -5.26
CA ARG A 56 -42.17 -23.34 -6.04
C ARG A 56 -42.33 -24.23 -7.28
N ARG A 57 -43.38 -25.06 -7.28
CA ARG A 57 -43.96 -25.67 -8.48
C ARG A 57 -45.10 -24.78 -8.94
N GLU A 58 -44.94 -24.17 -10.11
CA GLU A 58 -46.03 -23.47 -10.76
C GLU A 58 -47.03 -24.47 -11.34
N LYS A 59 -48.30 -24.21 -11.04
CA LYS A 59 -49.45 -25.02 -11.39
C LYS A 59 -49.87 -24.69 -12.82
N ALA A 60 -49.95 -25.72 -13.66
CA ALA A 60 -50.82 -25.70 -14.83
C ALA A 60 -52.27 -25.73 -14.35
N ALA A 61 -53.04 -24.69 -14.65
CA ALA A 61 -54.49 -24.67 -14.48
C ALA A 61 -55.14 -23.95 -15.66
N HIS A 62 -55.99 -24.72 -16.33
CA HIS A 62 -56.84 -24.37 -17.45
C HIS A 62 -57.61 -23.05 -17.27
N TRP A 63 -57.54 -22.19 -18.29
CA TRP A 63 -58.59 -21.21 -18.59
C TRP A 63 -59.02 -21.40 -20.04
N GLY A 64 -60.30 -21.72 -20.22
CA GLY A 64 -60.92 -21.94 -21.51
C GLY A 64 -60.91 -20.68 -22.36
N THR A 65 -60.32 -20.78 -23.54
CA THR A 65 -60.42 -19.75 -24.57
C THR A 65 -61.76 -19.90 -25.29
N ARG A 66 -62.71 -19.07 -24.82
CA ARG A 66 -63.92 -18.72 -25.55
C ARG A 66 -63.51 -18.18 -26.92
N CYS A 67 -63.90 -18.88 -27.98
CA CYS A 67 -63.62 -18.49 -29.37
C CYS A 67 -64.44 -17.23 -29.70
N ARG A 68 -63.86 -16.05 -29.46
CA ARG A 68 -64.43 -14.78 -29.88
C ARG A 68 -63.98 -14.56 -31.32
N ARG A 69 -64.91 -14.68 -32.26
CA ARG A 69 -64.74 -14.22 -33.64
C ARG A 69 -64.40 -12.71 -33.58
N SER A 70 -63.13 -12.36 -33.70
CA SER A 70 -62.76 -11.02 -34.15
C SER A 70 -62.84 -11.04 -35.66
N THR A 71 -63.82 -10.31 -36.17
CA THR A 71 -63.88 -9.82 -37.54
C THR A 71 -62.52 -9.24 -37.91
N GLY A 72 -61.98 -9.68 -39.04
CA GLY A 72 -60.68 -9.25 -39.56
C GLY A 72 -60.61 -7.74 -39.75
N GLY A 73 -60.01 -7.06 -38.78
CA GLY A 73 -59.35 -5.78 -39.01
C GLY A 73 -58.03 -6.07 -39.69
N ARG A 74 -57.89 -5.65 -40.95
CA ARG A 74 -56.62 -5.66 -41.66
C ARG A 74 -55.66 -4.78 -40.86
N PHE A 75 -54.74 -5.39 -40.11
CA PHE A 75 -53.49 -4.72 -39.81
C PHE A 75 -52.77 -4.62 -41.14
N SER A 76 -52.81 -3.44 -41.74
CA SER A 76 -51.86 -3.04 -42.77
C SER A 76 -50.48 -3.20 -42.16
N GLY A 77 -49.87 -4.37 -42.38
CA GLY A 77 -48.51 -4.64 -41.98
C GLY A 77 -47.63 -3.64 -42.71
N VAL A 78 -47.14 -2.65 -41.99
CA VAL A 78 -45.95 -1.92 -42.42
C VAL A 78 -44.87 -2.98 -42.50
N ALA A 79 -44.51 -3.39 -43.70
CA ALA A 79 -43.36 -4.25 -43.90
C ALA A 79 -42.16 -3.57 -43.21
N PRO A 80 -41.38 -4.27 -42.36
CA PRO A 80 -40.17 -3.67 -41.83
C PRO A 80 -39.31 -3.25 -43.02
N ALA A 81 -39.05 -1.95 -43.13
CA ALA A 81 -38.16 -1.41 -44.15
C ALA A 81 -36.80 -2.12 -43.98
N GLY A 82 -36.36 -2.83 -45.01
CA GLY A 82 -35.08 -3.52 -44.99
C GLY A 82 -33.94 -2.52 -44.86
N PHE A 83 -33.10 -2.71 -43.86
CA PHE A 83 -31.93 -1.85 -43.63
C PHE A 83 -30.88 -2.15 -44.71
N THR A 84 -30.37 -1.11 -45.38
CA THR A 84 -29.35 -1.29 -46.41
C THR A 84 -27.98 -1.51 -45.78
N LEU A 85 -27.11 -2.28 -46.46
CA LEU A 85 -25.73 -2.51 -46.00
C LEU A 85 -24.95 -1.20 -45.81
N VAL A 86 -25.26 -0.18 -46.62
CA VAL A 86 -24.67 1.16 -46.53
C VAL A 86 -25.11 1.88 -45.25
N GLU A 87 -26.40 1.86 -44.90
CA GLU A 87 -26.89 2.47 -43.65
C GLU A 87 -26.25 1.83 -42.42
N LEU A 88 -26.05 0.51 -42.43
CA LEU A 88 -25.33 -0.18 -41.36
C LEU A 88 -23.87 0.24 -41.26
N LEU A 89 -23.17 0.32 -42.39
CA LEU A 89 -21.78 0.75 -42.45
C LEU A 89 -21.60 2.19 -41.93
N VAL A 90 -22.51 3.10 -42.28
CA VAL A 90 -22.46 4.49 -41.80
C VAL A 90 -22.68 4.55 -40.29
N VAL A 91 -23.65 3.82 -39.76
CA VAL A 91 -23.94 3.83 -38.31
C VAL A 91 -22.76 3.27 -37.52
N ILE A 92 -22.17 2.14 -37.93
CA ILE A 92 -21.00 1.60 -37.24
C ILE A 92 -19.79 2.54 -37.37
N ALA A 93 -19.62 3.24 -38.50
CA ALA A 93 -18.55 4.21 -38.68
C ALA A 93 -18.70 5.41 -37.74
N ILE A 94 -19.91 5.93 -37.56
CA ILE A 94 -20.20 7.02 -36.61
C ILE A 94 -19.94 6.55 -35.18
N ILE A 95 -20.43 5.36 -34.78
CA ILE A 95 -20.20 4.82 -33.44
C ILE A 95 -18.71 4.61 -33.19
N ALA A 96 -17.97 4.06 -34.15
CA ALA A 96 -16.53 3.86 -34.05
C ALA A 96 -15.78 5.20 -33.86
N LEU A 97 -16.17 6.24 -34.61
CA LEU A 97 -15.61 7.59 -34.47
C LEU A 97 -15.91 8.18 -33.09
N LEU A 98 -17.16 8.08 -32.61
CA LEU A 98 -17.54 8.57 -31.29
C LEU A 98 -16.78 7.85 -30.17
N ILE A 99 -16.64 6.53 -30.25
CA ILE A 99 -15.86 5.76 -29.26
C ILE A 99 -14.38 6.14 -29.33
N ALA A 100 -13.82 6.32 -30.53
CA ALA A 100 -12.43 6.72 -30.72
C ALA A 100 -12.13 8.09 -30.07
N LEU A 101 -13.07 9.03 -30.13
CA LEU A 101 -12.95 10.35 -29.49
C LEU A 101 -13.21 10.31 -27.97
N LEU A 102 -14.11 9.44 -27.51
CA LEU A 102 -14.50 9.35 -26.10
C LEU A 102 -13.50 8.54 -25.25
N LEU A 103 -12.88 7.50 -25.81
CA LEU A 103 -11.97 6.63 -25.06
C LEU A 103 -10.78 7.38 -24.43
N PRO A 104 -10.00 8.23 -25.14
CA PRO A 104 -8.91 8.99 -24.52
C PRO A 104 -9.42 9.96 -23.45
N ALA A 105 -10.57 10.60 -23.68
CA ALA A 105 -11.18 11.51 -22.72
C ALA A 105 -11.59 10.80 -21.41
N VAL A 106 -12.18 9.60 -21.50
CA VAL A 106 -12.57 8.81 -20.33
C VAL A 106 -11.34 8.42 -19.49
N GLN A 107 -10.21 8.10 -20.11
CA GLN A 107 -8.99 7.77 -19.36
C GLN A 107 -8.40 8.99 -18.64
N GLN A 108 -8.40 10.15 -19.29
CA GLN A 108 -7.96 11.41 -18.66
C GLN A 108 -8.83 11.76 -17.45
N VAL A 109 -10.15 11.65 -17.59
CA VAL A 109 -11.09 11.90 -16.47
C VAL A 109 -10.86 10.92 -15.31
N ARG A 110 -10.65 9.63 -15.61
CA ARG A 110 -10.36 8.61 -14.58
C ARG A 110 -9.08 8.94 -13.82
N GLU A 111 -8.04 9.35 -14.52
CA GLU A 111 -6.77 9.69 -13.86
C GLU A 111 -6.87 10.97 -13.04
N ALA A 112 -7.58 11.99 -13.52
CA ALA A 112 -7.86 13.20 -12.75
C ALA A 112 -8.65 12.88 -11.46
N ALA A 113 -9.62 11.96 -11.53
CA ALA A 113 -10.36 11.48 -10.36
C ALA A 113 -9.45 10.73 -9.38
N ARG A 114 -8.58 9.83 -9.86
CA ARG A 114 -7.61 9.12 -9.01
C ARG A 114 -6.62 10.10 -8.33
N ARG A 115 -6.13 11.11 -9.06
CA ARG A 115 -5.28 12.17 -8.50
C ARG A 115 -5.98 12.97 -7.42
N SER A 116 -7.26 13.30 -7.64
CA SER A 116 -8.08 13.98 -6.64
C SER A 116 -8.28 13.10 -5.40
N GLN A 117 -8.45 11.79 -5.57
CA GLN A 117 -8.54 10.85 -4.46
C GLN A 117 -7.23 10.77 -3.68
N CYS A 118 -6.07 10.70 -4.35
CA CYS A 118 -4.77 10.66 -3.66
C CYS A 118 -4.49 11.96 -2.89
N GLY A 119 -4.90 13.11 -3.41
CA GLY A 119 -4.91 14.38 -2.66
C GLY A 119 -5.86 14.35 -1.45
N ASN A 120 -7.07 13.80 -1.59
CA ASN A 120 -8.00 13.68 -0.46
C ASN A 120 -7.51 12.74 0.63
N ASN A 121 -6.86 11.63 0.26
CA ASN A 121 -6.19 10.75 1.20
C ASN A 121 -5.09 11.50 1.96
N LEU A 122 -4.26 12.28 1.25
CA LEU A 122 -3.20 13.06 1.87
C LEU A 122 -3.74 14.15 2.83
N ARG A 123 -4.88 14.78 2.49
CA ARG A 123 -5.59 15.69 3.41
C ARG A 123 -6.07 14.97 4.67
N GLN A 124 -6.65 13.78 4.53
CA GLN A 124 -7.09 13.00 5.68
C GLN A 124 -5.92 12.59 6.57
N ILE A 125 -4.77 12.24 5.99
CA ILE A 125 -3.53 11.98 6.73
C ILE A 125 -3.06 13.23 7.46
N ALA A 126 -3.04 14.40 6.80
CA ALA A 126 -2.66 15.66 7.44
C ALA A 126 -3.60 16.03 8.59
N LEU A 127 -4.91 15.87 8.41
CA LEU A 127 -5.92 16.08 9.46
C LEU A 127 -5.70 15.12 10.64
N ALA A 128 -5.36 13.87 10.38
CA ALA A 128 -5.05 12.90 11.44
C ALA A 128 -3.78 13.27 12.21
N LEU A 129 -2.76 13.78 11.53
CA LEU A 129 -1.54 14.33 12.15
C LEU A 129 -1.86 15.55 13.03
N HIS A 130 -2.75 16.44 12.57
CA HIS A 130 -3.23 17.57 13.37
C HIS A 130 -4.08 17.10 14.56
N ALA A 131 -4.95 16.11 14.40
CA ALA A 131 -5.74 15.56 15.50
C ALA A 131 -4.84 14.90 16.56
N HIS A 132 -3.78 14.21 16.15
CA HIS A 132 -2.74 13.71 17.06
C HIS A 132 -2.04 14.86 17.79
N HIS A 133 -1.67 15.92 17.06
CA HIS A 133 -1.09 17.12 17.65
C HIS A 133 -2.05 17.81 18.63
N ASP A 134 -3.33 17.91 18.34
CA ASP A 134 -4.31 18.53 19.23
C ASP A 134 -4.51 17.71 20.51
N ALA A 135 -4.45 16.38 20.42
CA ALA A 135 -4.56 15.49 21.56
C ALA A 135 -3.29 15.43 22.44
N MET A 136 -2.10 15.51 21.83
CA MET A 136 -0.82 15.31 22.55
C MET A 136 0.10 16.54 22.58
N THR A 137 -0.30 17.64 21.96
CA THR A 137 0.48 18.89 21.74
C THR A 137 1.79 18.70 20.95
N ILE A 138 1.95 17.56 20.29
CA ILE A 138 3.13 17.15 19.52
C ILE A 138 2.72 16.31 18.33
N PHE A 139 3.44 16.44 17.22
CA PHE A 139 3.35 15.51 16.09
C PHE A 139 3.89 14.13 16.51
N PRO A 140 3.43 13.04 15.88
CA PRO A 140 4.03 11.72 16.10
C PRO A 140 5.50 11.73 15.67
N ALA A 141 6.29 10.84 16.26
CA ALA A 141 7.64 10.64 15.75
C ALA A 141 7.57 9.92 14.41
N GLY A 142 8.44 10.29 13.47
CA GLY A 142 8.53 9.57 12.20
C GLY A 142 8.72 8.08 12.42
N ASN A 143 9.79 7.75 13.15
CA ASN A 143 10.03 6.42 13.70
C ASN A 143 10.54 6.57 15.13
N HIS A 144 10.26 5.58 15.98
CA HIS A 144 10.79 5.53 17.34
C HIS A 144 11.98 4.58 17.33
N ALA A 145 13.18 5.09 17.58
CA ALA A 145 14.41 4.33 17.68
C ALA A 145 14.81 4.24 19.17
N LYS A 146 14.14 3.40 19.95
CA LYS A 146 14.37 3.31 21.41
C LYS A 146 15.62 2.54 21.82
N THR A 147 16.07 1.59 20.99
CA THR A 147 17.28 0.78 21.25
C THR A 147 17.94 0.40 19.94
N ALA A 148 19.27 0.55 19.86
CA ALA A 148 20.02 0.19 18.66
C ALA A 148 20.06 -1.34 18.50
N GLY A 149 19.53 -1.85 17.39
CA GLY A 149 19.58 -3.28 17.13
C GLY A 149 18.59 -3.80 16.12
N VAL A 150 18.34 -5.11 16.19
CA VAL A 150 17.42 -5.84 15.32
C VAL A 150 16.51 -6.71 16.18
N CYS A 151 15.35 -7.06 15.64
CA CYS A 151 14.39 -7.89 16.34
C CYS A 151 15.05 -9.24 16.72
N PRO A 152 14.74 -9.81 17.90
CA PRO A 152 15.23 -11.13 18.25
C PRO A 152 14.96 -12.16 17.15
N GLY A 153 15.99 -12.91 16.78
CA GLY A 153 15.94 -13.91 15.70
C GLY A 153 15.96 -13.34 14.26
N ALA A 154 15.96 -12.02 14.07
CA ALA A 154 16.11 -11.41 12.74
C ALA A 154 17.56 -11.40 12.26
N ASN A 155 18.55 -11.43 13.17
CA ASN A 155 19.96 -11.58 12.84
C ASN A 155 20.57 -12.76 13.63
N PRO A 156 20.53 -13.99 13.09
CA PRO A 156 21.07 -15.16 13.78
C PRO A 156 22.60 -15.19 13.84
N SER A 157 23.31 -14.35 13.08
CA SER A 157 24.77 -14.37 12.95
C SER A 157 25.50 -13.12 13.47
N GLY A 158 24.76 -12.11 13.94
CA GLY A 158 25.32 -10.86 14.49
C GLY A 158 24.94 -10.63 15.96
N PRO A 159 25.42 -9.52 16.55
CA PRO A 159 25.04 -9.15 17.91
C PRO A 159 23.52 -9.05 18.02
N GLN A 160 22.92 -9.85 18.90
CA GLN A 160 21.51 -9.72 19.23
C GLN A 160 21.36 -8.54 20.18
N THR A 161 21.44 -7.32 19.65
CA THR A 161 20.95 -6.16 20.39
C THR A 161 19.45 -6.10 20.16
N PRO A 162 18.61 -6.38 21.16
CA PRO A 162 17.16 -6.33 20.99
C PRO A 162 16.77 -4.89 20.63
N SER A 163 16.24 -4.71 19.42
CA SER A 163 15.55 -3.48 19.05
C SER A 163 14.20 -3.49 19.74
N GLU A 164 14.01 -2.61 20.73
CA GLU A 164 12.79 -2.69 21.54
C GLU A 164 11.61 -1.96 20.92
N ASP A 165 11.80 -1.05 19.97
CA ASP A 165 10.68 -0.48 19.25
C ASP A 165 11.08 -0.02 17.86
N GLN A 166 10.28 -0.47 16.89
CA GLN A 166 10.30 0.06 15.54
C GLN A 166 8.82 0.27 15.18
N GLN A 167 8.20 1.27 15.80
CA GLN A 167 6.89 1.79 15.38
C GLN A 167 7.12 3.08 14.60
N ASN A 168 6.13 3.46 13.79
CA ASN A 168 6.22 4.66 12.95
C ASN A 168 4.97 5.54 13.10
N TRP A 169 5.05 6.73 12.54
CA TRP A 169 3.99 7.73 12.59
C TRP A 169 2.66 7.25 12.00
N LEU A 170 2.66 6.37 11.00
CA LEU A 170 1.45 5.83 10.38
C LEU A 170 0.69 4.87 11.32
N ILE A 171 1.41 4.19 12.22
CA ILE A 171 0.82 3.40 13.30
C ILE A 171 0.25 4.34 14.37
N ASP A 172 1.00 5.37 14.77
CA ASP A 172 0.58 6.33 15.82
C ASP A 172 -0.71 7.08 15.46
N ILE A 173 -0.95 7.33 14.16
CA ILE A 173 -2.17 8.04 13.72
C ILE A 173 -3.38 7.15 13.45
N LEU A 174 -3.26 5.82 13.53
CA LEU A 174 -4.38 4.89 13.25
C LEU A 174 -5.70 5.23 13.98
N PRO A 175 -5.70 5.68 15.26
CA PRO A 175 -6.92 6.07 15.96
C PRO A 175 -7.64 7.26 15.33
N TYR A 176 -6.91 8.14 14.63
CA TYR A 176 -7.42 9.38 14.02
C TYR A 176 -7.82 9.20 12.55
N VAL A 177 -7.66 7.99 12.00
CA VAL A 177 -8.06 7.62 10.62
C VAL A 177 -9.09 6.48 10.61
N GLU A 178 -9.90 6.39 11.66
CA GLU A 178 -10.93 5.34 11.82
C GLU A 178 -10.36 3.90 11.81
N GLN A 179 -9.07 3.73 12.15
CA GLN A 179 -8.40 2.43 12.29
C GLN A 179 -8.08 2.08 13.75
N GLY A 180 -8.89 2.55 14.70
CA GLY A 180 -8.69 2.33 16.13
C GLY A 180 -8.68 0.85 16.55
N ALA A 181 -9.35 -0.03 15.80
CA ALA A 181 -9.31 -1.48 16.03
C ALA A 181 -7.92 -2.07 15.70
N LEU A 182 -7.29 -1.65 14.60
CA LEU A 182 -5.94 -2.06 14.23
C LEU A 182 -4.91 -1.53 15.23
N HIS A 183 -5.06 -0.28 15.67
CA HIS A 183 -4.18 0.30 16.68
C HIS A 183 -4.21 -0.49 18.00
N LYS A 184 -5.40 -0.89 18.48
CA LYS A 184 -5.55 -1.69 19.69
C LYS A 184 -4.99 -3.12 19.55
N ALA A 185 -4.96 -3.65 18.32
CA ALA A 185 -4.41 -4.97 18.05
C ALA A 185 -2.88 -4.96 17.99
N TYR A 186 -2.26 -3.82 17.69
CA TYR A 186 -0.81 -3.68 17.65
C TYR A 186 -0.19 -3.84 19.04
N ARG A 187 0.86 -4.65 19.13
CA ARG A 187 1.63 -4.93 20.35
C ARG A 187 2.87 -4.05 20.39
N PHE A 188 2.74 -2.97 21.15
CA PHE A 188 3.79 -1.99 21.44
C PHE A 188 4.91 -2.50 22.36
N ASP A 189 4.74 -3.66 22.98
CA ASP A 189 5.74 -4.34 23.80
C ASP A 189 6.61 -5.31 22.98
N ARG A 190 6.38 -5.39 21.66
CA ARG A 190 7.01 -6.33 20.74
C ARG A 190 7.53 -5.61 19.52
N CYS A 191 8.55 -6.18 18.89
CA CYS A 191 9.02 -5.70 17.59
C CYS A 191 7.90 -5.76 16.54
N ASN A 192 7.99 -4.89 15.53
CA ASN A 192 7.03 -4.85 14.43
C ASN A 192 7.00 -6.16 13.62
N GLU A 193 8.17 -6.76 13.48
CA GLU A 193 8.43 -8.01 12.78
C GLU A 193 7.90 -9.24 13.54
N ASP A 194 7.51 -9.12 14.81
CA ASP A 194 6.96 -10.23 15.59
C ASP A 194 5.66 -10.77 14.95
N GLU A 195 5.39 -12.07 15.13
CA GLU A 195 4.17 -12.69 14.61
C GLU A 195 2.92 -12.07 15.27
N ALA A 196 3.03 -11.57 16.51
CA ALA A 196 1.96 -10.86 17.19
C ALA A 196 1.48 -9.62 16.43
N ASN A 197 2.36 -8.96 15.67
CA ASN A 197 2.06 -7.76 14.90
C ASN A 197 1.73 -8.05 13.43
N ARG A 198 1.82 -9.31 12.99
CA ARG A 198 1.58 -9.73 11.60
C ARG A 198 0.28 -9.20 11.01
N MET A 199 -0.82 -9.37 11.74
CA MET A 199 -2.14 -8.95 11.28
C MET A 199 -2.18 -7.44 10.97
N VAL A 200 -1.56 -6.62 11.80
CA VAL A 200 -1.53 -5.18 11.61
C VAL A 200 -0.65 -4.81 10.41
N ARG A 201 0.58 -5.34 10.32
CA ARG A 201 1.52 -4.95 9.24
C ARG A 201 1.13 -5.43 7.84
N GLU A 202 0.35 -6.50 7.73
CA GLU A 202 -0.17 -7.03 6.47
C GLU A 202 -1.57 -6.49 6.13
N SER A 203 -2.17 -5.66 7.01
CA SER A 203 -3.49 -5.07 6.76
C SER A 203 -3.43 -3.99 5.67
N SER A 204 -4.35 -4.07 4.72
CA SER A 204 -4.53 -3.08 3.67
C SER A 204 -5.42 -1.94 4.17
N ILE A 205 -4.89 -0.72 4.20
CA ILE A 205 -5.61 0.49 4.59
C ILE A 205 -5.76 1.37 3.35
N ALA A 206 -7.00 1.49 2.84
CA ALA A 206 -7.29 2.23 1.62
C ALA A 206 -6.83 3.69 1.67
N LEU A 207 -6.81 4.31 2.86
CA LEU A 207 -6.30 5.66 3.06
C LEU A 207 -4.82 5.79 2.71
N TYR A 208 -4.01 4.77 2.99
CA TYR A 208 -2.56 4.80 2.76
C TYR A 208 -2.15 4.38 1.35
N GLN A 209 -3.10 4.08 0.48
CA GLN A 209 -2.86 3.58 -0.88
C GLN A 209 -3.43 4.55 -1.90
N CYS A 210 -2.60 4.93 -2.87
CA CYS A 210 -3.06 5.70 -4.02
C CYS A 210 -3.67 4.72 -5.06
N PRO A 211 -4.89 4.93 -5.56
CA PRO A 211 -5.50 4.01 -6.54
C PRO A 211 -4.75 3.88 -7.87
N SER A 212 -3.87 4.84 -8.20
CA SER A 212 -2.99 4.75 -9.37
C SER A 212 -1.71 3.95 -9.11
N ASP A 213 -1.37 3.68 -7.84
CA ASP A 213 -0.22 2.89 -7.45
C ASP A 213 -0.61 1.41 -7.30
N ALA A 214 -0.39 0.63 -8.36
CA ALA A 214 -0.71 -0.78 -8.38
C ALA A 214 0.16 -1.64 -7.44
N ALA A 215 1.29 -1.10 -6.95
CA ALA A 215 2.17 -1.79 -6.02
C ALA A 215 1.69 -1.63 -4.58
N ALA A 216 1.13 -0.47 -4.22
CA ALA A 216 0.66 -0.17 -2.87
C ALA A 216 -0.41 -1.14 -2.35
N ALA A 217 -1.22 -1.74 -3.23
CA ALA A 217 -2.24 -2.72 -2.86
C ALA A 217 -1.67 -4.13 -2.56
N ARG A 218 -0.37 -4.35 -2.77
CA ARG A 218 0.27 -5.66 -2.63
C ARG A 218 0.90 -5.81 -1.26
N VAL A 219 0.92 -7.05 -0.80
CA VAL A 219 1.70 -7.47 0.36
C VAL A 219 3.00 -8.07 -0.19
N GLU A 220 4.12 -7.42 0.08
CA GLU A 220 5.43 -7.76 -0.49
C GLU A 220 6.50 -7.74 0.61
N VAL A 221 7.60 -8.46 0.40
CA VAL A 221 8.76 -8.41 1.27
C VAL A 221 9.60 -7.17 0.88
N PRO A 222 9.88 -6.25 1.83
CA PRO A 222 10.76 -5.12 1.56
C PRO A 222 12.14 -5.58 1.10
N ALA A 223 12.80 -4.81 0.22
CA ALA A 223 14.16 -5.15 -0.23
C ALA A 223 15.17 -5.17 0.92
N MET A 224 14.99 -4.35 1.96
CA MET A 224 15.99 -4.10 3.01
C MET A 224 15.40 -4.00 4.42
N GLY A 225 16.29 -4.01 5.41
CA GLY A 225 15.96 -3.87 6.82
C GLY A 225 15.65 -5.20 7.51
N PRO A 226 15.21 -5.18 8.77
CA PRO A 226 15.07 -6.39 9.58
C PRO A 226 14.07 -7.41 9.01
N ALA A 227 13.09 -6.97 8.21
CA ALA A 227 12.13 -7.83 7.52
C ALA A 227 12.76 -8.75 6.47
N SER A 228 13.80 -8.28 5.78
CA SER A 228 14.49 -9.03 4.71
C SER A 228 15.88 -9.52 5.11
N SER A 229 16.39 -9.01 6.23
CA SER A 229 17.68 -9.41 6.79
C SER A 229 17.73 -10.93 7.02
N TYR A 230 18.83 -11.55 6.63
CA TYR A 230 19.15 -12.96 6.86
C TYR A 230 18.07 -13.97 6.45
N GLY A 231 17.21 -13.62 5.47
CA GLY A 231 16.21 -14.53 4.91
C GLY A 231 14.91 -14.65 5.70
N ARG A 232 14.62 -13.74 6.64
CA ARG A 232 13.35 -13.73 7.40
C ARG A 232 12.11 -13.55 6.50
N ASN A 233 12.28 -12.86 5.37
CA ASN A 233 11.29 -12.69 4.30
C ASN A 233 9.88 -12.34 4.80
N VAL A 234 9.83 -11.33 5.67
CA VAL A 234 8.61 -10.87 6.34
C VAL A 234 7.86 -9.91 5.43
N PRO A 235 6.61 -10.20 5.06
CA PRO A 235 5.89 -9.34 4.15
C PRO A 235 5.17 -8.20 4.88
N TYR A 236 4.98 -7.08 4.18
CA TYR A 236 4.30 -5.88 4.65
C TYR A 236 3.31 -5.41 3.58
N ALA A 237 2.21 -4.79 4.01
CA ALA A 237 1.31 -4.09 3.10
C ALA A 237 1.99 -2.82 2.57
N GLY A 238 1.92 -2.64 1.24
CA GLY A 238 2.39 -1.44 0.58
C GLY A 238 1.62 -0.19 0.99
N GLY A 239 2.21 0.97 0.71
CA GLY A 239 1.59 2.28 0.83
C GLY A 239 2.10 3.21 -0.27
N SER A 240 1.51 4.39 -0.35
CA SER A 240 1.85 5.42 -1.36
C SER A 240 2.24 6.77 -0.74
N TYR A 241 2.45 6.82 0.58
CA TYR A 241 2.73 8.05 1.31
C TYR A 241 3.88 7.89 2.29
N ARG A 242 4.67 8.95 2.45
CA ARG A 242 5.79 9.04 3.40
C ARG A 242 5.73 10.33 4.20
N GLY A 243 6.27 10.30 5.41
CA GLY A 243 6.47 11.49 6.24
C GLY A 243 7.77 12.21 5.90
N MET A 244 7.79 13.54 6.05
CA MET A 244 8.99 14.33 5.83
C MET A 244 9.92 14.25 7.05
N SER A 245 11.06 13.56 6.89
CA SER A 245 12.07 13.45 7.94
C SER A 245 12.98 14.67 8.04
N GLY A 246 13.12 15.45 6.96
CA GLY A 246 13.97 16.63 6.94
C GLY A 246 14.71 16.83 5.62
N ARG A 247 15.49 17.92 5.58
CA ARG A 247 16.46 18.21 4.53
C ARG A 247 17.67 17.27 4.64
N SER A 248 18.27 16.91 3.51
CA SER A 248 19.46 16.06 3.42
C SER A 248 20.47 16.57 2.39
N ASP A 249 21.76 16.34 2.65
CA ASP A 249 22.89 16.57 1.74
C ASP A 249 23.16 15.35 0.82
N GLY A 250 22.42 14.27 1.05
CA GLY A 250 22.50 13.00 0.38
C GLY A 250 23.35 11.95 1.10
N TYR A 251 24.16 12.32 2.09
CA TYR A 251 24.96 11.38 2.89
C TYR A 251 24.32 11.11 4.25
N SER A 252 23.76 12.14 4.86
CA SER A 252 23.14 12.05 6.18
C SER A 252 21.64 12.31 6.11
N PHE A 253 20.90 11.60 6.95
CA PHE A 253 19.44 11.59 6.95
C PHE A 253 18.90 11.58 8.37
N LEU A 254 17.78 12.29 8.56
CA LEU A 254 17.11 12.47 9.86
C LEU A 254 16.09 11.36 10.14
N ASP A 255 16.37 10.16 9.63
CA ASP A 255 15.56 8.96 9.77
C ASP A 255 16.34 7.77 10.35
N SER A 256 17.67 7.89 10.49
CA SER A 256 18.56 6.80 10.90
C SER A 256 19.59 7.29 11.91
N GLY A 257 20.50 6.40 12.34
CA GLY A 257 21.66 6.77 13.16
C GLY A 257 22.59 7.80 12.51
N GLU A 258 22.48 8.02 11.19
CA GLU A 258 23.19 9.07 10.45
C GLU A 258 22.81 10.48 10.93
N ALA A 259 21.66 10.62 11.63
CA ALA A 259 21.14 11.88 12.14
C ALA A 259 21.99 12.51 13.26
N ILE A 260 22.86 11.75 13.95
CA ILE A 260 23.65 12.25 15.10
C ILE A 260 24.73 13.24 14.65
N GLN A 261 25.23 13.09 13.42
CA GLN A 261 26.32 13.90 12.88
C GLN A 261 25.84 15.10 12.06
N TYR A 262 24.55 15.44 12.18
CA TYR A 262 23.88 16.32 11.23
C TYR A 262 23.36 17.62 11.85
N ASP A 263 23.14 18.64 11.01
CA ASP A 263 22.55 19.90 11.46
C ASP A 263 21.11 19.65 11.91
N ARG A 264 20.87 19.81 13.20
CA ARG A 264 19.56 19.60 13.80
C ARG A 264 18.51 20.55 13.23
N ARG A 265 18.88 21.71 12.69
CA ARG A 265 17.93 22.67 12.09
C ARG A 265 17.26 22.13 10.83
N TRP A 266 17.88 21.17 10.17
CA TRP A 266 17.38 20.55 8.94
C TRP A 266 16.35 19.44 9.19
N ARG A 267 16.05 19.15 10.45
CA ARG A 267 15.00 18.19 10.83
C ARG A 267 13.65 18.59 10.26
N GLY A 268 12.91 17.57 9.83
CA GLY A 268 11.51 17.67 9.41
C GLY A 268 10.56 17.44 10.58
N PRO A 269 9.25 17.65 10.36
CA PRO A 269 8.23 17.46 11.39
C PRO A 269 8.11 16.00 11.85
N LEU A 270 8.41 15.03 10.97
CA LEU A 270 8.29 13.59 11.21
C LEU A 270 9.66 12.91 11.19
N HIS A 271 10.66 13.50 11.85
CA HIS A 271 11.99 12.89 11.97
C HIS A 271 12.02 11.77 13.02
N VAL A 272 13.10 10.97 13.03
CA VAL A 272 13.27 9.87 14.01
C VAL A 272 13.54 10.40 15.42
N VAL A 273 12.96 9.78 16.45
CA VAL A 273 13.21 10.13 17.86
C VAL A 273 13.72 8.93 18.66
N GLY A 274 14.27 9.15 19.85
CA GLY A 274 14.74 8.10 20.75
C GLY A 274 16.21 8.23 21.12
N ILE A 275 17.01 7.17 20.92
CA ILE A 275 18.44 7.11 21.31
C ILE A 275 19.33 8.17 20.68
N LEU A 276 18.84 8.84 19.63
CA LEU A 276 19.56 9.86 18.89
C LEU A 276 19.43 11.26 19.51
N GLY A 277 18.72 11.39 20.65
CA GLY A 277 18.58 12.66 21.39
C GLY A 277 17.60 13.66 20.76
N TYR A 278 16.87 13.23 19.72
CA TYR A 278 15.80 13.99 19.09
C TYR A 278 14.48 13.84 19.86
N GLN A 279 13.67 14.91 19.80
CA GLN A 279 12.36 14.99 20.46
C GLN A 279 11.30 15.21 19.39
N ARG A 280 10.06 14.82 19.70
CA ARG A 280 8.93 15.06 18.79
C ARG A 280 8.69 16.56 18.62
N GLU A 281 8.37 16.97 17.40
CA GLU A 281 8.11 18.37 17.09
C GLU A 281 6.68 18.77 17.44
N ASN A 282 6.46 20.07 17.59
CA ASN A 282 5.13 20.65 17.72
C ASN A 282 4.99 21.82 16.74
N VAL A 283 3.79 22.36 16.60
CA VAL A 283 3.56 23.49 15.69
C VAL A 283 4.47 24.69 15.98
N LYS A 284 4.85 24.93 17.24
CA LYS A 284 5.72 26.04 17.65
C LYS A 284 7.18 25.86 17.23
N SER A 285 7.67 24.63 17.09
CA SER A 285 9.06 24.38 16.69
C SER A 285 9.30 24.55 15.19
N ILE A 286 8.22 24.69 14.40
CA ILE A 286 8.27 24.94 12.96
C ILE A 286 8.37 26.45 12.73
N THR A 287 9.61 26.95 12.65
CA THR A 287 9.90 28.38 12.49
C THR A 287 9.95 28.84 11.04
N ASP A 288 10.06 27.93 10.09
CA ASP A 288 10.11 28.24 8.64
C ASP A 288 8.72 28.53 8.05
N GLY A 289 7.67 28.34 8.84
CA GLY A 289 6.28 28.61 8.48
C GLY A 289 5.51 27.35 8.11
N LEU A 290 4.35 27.16 8.73
CA LEU A 290 3.54 25.94 8.57
C LEU A 290 3.09 25.72 7.12
N SER A 291 2.83 26.79 6.37
CA SER A 291 2.40 26.76 4.98
C SER A 291 3.56 26.64 3.98
N GLN A 292 4.80 26.48 4.45
CA GLN A 292 5.99 26.35 3.60
C GLN A 292 6.78 25.07 3.93
N THR A 293 6.59 24.49 5.12
CA THR A 293 7.22 23.23 5.50
C THR A 293 6.39 22.02 5.09
N LEU A 294 7.02 21.09 4.37
CA LEU A 294 6.45 19.81 3.95
C LEU A 294 6.24 18.89 5.16
N LEU A 295 5.05 18.29 5.28
CA LEU A 295 4.68 17.38 6.36
C LEU A 295 4.71 15.92 5.91
N ALA A 296 3.96 15.60 4.87
CA ALA A 296 3.87 14.26 4.28
C ALA A 296 3.63 14.38 2.78
N GLY A 297 4.02 13.37 1.99
CA GLY A 297 3.90 13.43 0.54
C GLY A 297 3.70 12.07 -0.11
N GLU A 298 3.31 12.12 -1.37
CA GLU A 298 3.23 10.94 -2.22
C GLU A 298 4.63 10.37 -2.49
N ALA A 299 4.73 9.05 -2.35
CA ALA A 299 5.93 8.30 -2.70
C ALA A 299 5.50 7.00 -3.37
N ALA A 300 6.06 6.73 -4.53
CA ALA A 300 5.83 5.51 -5.30
C ALA A 300 7.10 5.17 -6.08
N THR A 301 7.24 3.91 -6.49
CA THR A 301 8.33 3.44 -7.35
C THR A 301 7.76 2.53 -8.43
N ARG A 302 8.23 2.68 -9.67
CA ARG A 302 7.67 1.96 -10.82
C ARG A 302 8.31 0.60 -11.08
N THR A 303 9.64 0.53 -11.11
CA THR A 303 10.36 -0.68 -11.54
C THR A 303 10.62 -1.65 -10.40
N ASN A 304 11.01 -1.13 -9.23
CA ASN A 304 11.44 -1.93 -8.09
C ASN A 304 10.54 -1.67 -6.87
N THR A 305 9.42 -2.37 -6.81
CA THR A 305 8.35 -2.17 -5.81
C THR A 305 8.79 -2.52 -4.40
N SER A 306 9.81 -3.37 -4.23
CA SER A 306 10.39 -3.72 -2.92
C SER A 306 11.13 -2.54 -2.24
N PHE A 307 11.41 -1.44 -2.95
CA PHE A 307 11.88 -0.16 -2.41
C PHE A 307 10.78 0.90 -2.26
N GLY A 308 9.54 0.56 -2.62
CA GLY A 308 8.37 1.42 -2.46
C GLY A 308 7.98 1.58 -0.99
N PRO A 309 7.02 2.45 -0.65
CA PRO A 309 6.62 2.64 0.73
C PRO A 309 5.90 1.41 1.30
N PHE A 310 6.17 1.10 2.56
CA PHE A 310 5.43 0.11 3.34
C PHE A 310 4.91 0.80 4.59
N TRP A 311 3.59 0.91 4.73
CA TRP A 311 3.00 1.84 5.68
C TRP A 311 3.30 1.48 7.14
N ALA A 312 3.28 0.19 7.46
CA ALA A 312 3.53 -0.30 8.82
C ALA A 312 5.01 -0.60 9.05
N TYR A 313 5.86 -0.53 8.01
CA TYR A 313 7.25 -0.92 8.16
C TYR A 313 8.05 0.18 8.82
N SER A 314 8.92 -0.24 9.71
CA SER A 314 9.56 0.60 10.69
C SER A 314 11.03 0.84 10.45
N TYR A 315 11.53 0.28 9.36
CA TYR A 315 12.79 0.69 8.80
C TYR A 315 12.60 2.01 8.05
N SER A 316 13.24 3.06 8.53
CA SER A 316 12.72 4.43 8.42
C SER A 316 12.52 4.97 7.02
N PHE A 317 13.36 4.63 6.04
CA PHE A 317 13.19 5.16 4.68
C PHE A 317 11.99 4.58 3.91
N TYR A 318 11.29 3.60 4.48
CA TYR A 318 10.06 3.07 3.89
C TYR A 318 8.83 3.90 4.26
N SER A 319 8.75 4.39 5.51
CA SER A 319 7.69 5.26 6.03
C SER A 319 8.04 6.75 5.96
N LEU A 320 9.32 7.10 5.78
CA LEU A 320 9.82 8.46 5.72
C LEU A 320 10.60 8.72 4.43
N GLY A 321 10.52 9.95 3.95
CA GLY A 321 11.35 10.49 2.87
C GLY A 321 12.19 11.67 3.36
N ALA A 322 13.18 12.05 2.56
CA ALA A 322 14.04 13.19 2.85
C ALA A 322 14.03 14.16 1.67
N ALA A 323 14.20 15.45 1.97
CA ALA A 323 14.31 16.49 0.96
C ALA A 323 15.80 16.69 0.62
N THR A 324 16.31 15.88 -0.30
CA THR A 324 17.68 16.03 -0.82
C THR A 324 17.68 16.99 -2.00
N ALA A 325 18.64 17.91 -2.05
CA ALA A 325 18.79 18.89 -3.13
C ALA A 325 19.31 18.26 -4.44
N GLN A 326 18.57 17.30 -4.99
CA GLN A 326 18.85 16.64 -6.27
C GLN A 326 17.53 16.36 -7.01
N PRO A 327 17.42 16.64 -8.33
CA PRO A 327 16.16 16.45 -9.07
C PRO A 327 15.74 14.98 -9.17
N ARG A 328 16.71 14.05 -9.12
CA ARG A 328 16.45 12.61 -9.24
C ARG A 328 15.59 12.01 -8.13
N VAL A 329 15.46 12.70 -6.99
CA VAL A 329 14.68 12.19 -5.86
C VAL A 329 13.18 12.43 -6.02
N LEU A 330 12.72 13.13 -7.07
CA LEU A 330 11.29 13.37 -7.33
C LEU A 330 10.73 12.49 -8.47
N LEU A 331 11.53 11.59 -9.03
CA LEU A 331 11.19 10.83 -10.24
C LEU A 331 10.13 9.72 -10.03
N GLY A 332 9.93 9.25 -8.80
CA GLY A 332 9.06 8.12 -8.50
C GLY A 332 9.55 6.79 -9.10
N ASP A 333 10.87 6.60 -9.20
CA ASP A 333 11.48 5.38 -9.74
C ASP A 333 12.87 5.19 -9.14
N TYR A 334 13.00 4.15 -8.30
CA TYR A 334 14.26 3.86 -7.60
C TYR A 334 15.40 3.51 -8.56
N ASP A 335 15.18 2.65 -9.56
CA ASP A 335 16.25 2.20 -10.44
C ASP A 335 16.70 3.32 -11.38
N ARG A 336 15.75 4.13 -11.88
CA ARG A 336 16.08 5.31 -12.69
C ARG A 336 16.84 6.35 -11.87
N CYS A 337 16.44 6.60 -10.63
CA CYS A 337 17.17 7.49 -9.73
C CYS A 337 18.61 7.00 -9.51
N LEU A 338 18.79 5.70 -9.31
CA LEU A 338 20.11 5.10 -9.12
C LEU A 338 20.97 5.22 -10.38
N ALA A 339 20.40 4.94 -11.56
CA ALA A 339 21.09 5.00 -12.84
C ALA A 339 21.60 6.40 -13.21
N LEU A 340 20.87 7.46 -12.83
CA LEU A 340 21.31 8.84 -13.05
C LEU A 340 22.54 9.23 -12.23
N GLY A 341 22.83 8.51 -11.13
CA GLY A 341 23.91 8.87 -10.22
C GLY A 341 23.68 10.19 -9.48
N GLY A 342 24.56 10.53 -8.56
CA GLY A 342 24.45 11.73 -7.73
C GLY A 342 25.18 11.58 -6.39
N THR A 343 25.21 12.64 -5.58
CA THR A 343 25.78 12.56 -4.23
C THR A 343 24.95 11.60 -3.39
N GLY A 344 25.60 10.86 -2.47
CA GLY A 344 24.91 9.92 -1.60
C GLY A 344 24.58 8.54 -2.20
N SER A 345 25.04 8.22 -3.42
CA SER A 345 24.83 6.91 -4.05
C SER A 345 23.34 6.49 -4.06
N ALA A 346 22.96 5.35 -3.47
CA ALA A 346 21.57 4.90 -3.39
C ALA A 346 20.76 5.57 -2.27
N GLY A 347 21.40 6.27 -1.32
CA GLY A 347 20.78 6.85 -0.13
C GLY A 347 19.59 7.76 -0.44
N PRO A 348 19.77 8.79 -1.28
CA PRO A 348 18.67 9.69 -1.68
C PRO A 348 17.56 8.97 -2.44
N CYS A 349 17.89 7.99 -3.28
CA CYS A 349 16.90 7.27 -4.08
C CYS A 349 15.97 6.39 -3.23
N ARG A 350 16.46 5.82 -2.13
CA ARG A 350 15.62 5.06 -1.18
C ARG A 350 14.60 5.96 -0.48
N ARG A 351 14.97 7.22 -0.24
CA ARG A 351 14.18 8.25 0.46
C ARG A 351 13.52 9.24 -0.49
N GLY A 352 13.52 8.91 -1.78
CA GLY A 352 12.90 9.69 -2.81
C GLY A 352 11.39 9.68 -2.70
N TRP A 353 10.81 10.54 -3.50
CA TRP A 353 9.41 10.83 -3.62
C TRP A 353 8.96 10.56 -5.05
N GLY A 354 7.65 10.48 -5.23
CA GLY A 354 7.08 10.41 -6.55
C GLY A 354 5.64 9.95 -6.52
N SER A 355 4.97 10.15 -7.65
CA SER A 355 3.59 9.77 -7.84
C SER A 355 3.45 8.80 -9.00
N ALA A 356 2.40 7.98 -8.94
CA ALA A 356 1.91 7.25 -10.10
C ALA A 356 1.25 8.17 -11.13
N HIS A 357 0.86 9.38 -10.71
CA HIS A 357 0.30 10.40 -11.59
C HIS A 357 1.36 11.06 -12.48
N PRO A 358 1.01 11.50 -13.70
CA PRO A 358 1.91 12.26 -14.56
C PRO A 358 2.14 13.69 -14.04
N GLY A 359 3.34 14.22 -14.25
CA GLY A 359 3.68 15.65 -14.10
C GLY A 359 4.17 16.08 -12.72
N GLY A 360 3.98 15.28 -11.67
CA GLY A 360 4.41 15.66 -10.32
C GLY A 360 3.71 14.88 -9.22
N LEU A 361 3.78 15.40 -8.01
CA LEU A 361 3.30 14.73 -6.80
C LEU A 361 2.70 15.73 -5.81
N ASN A 362 1.82 15.26 -4.95
CA ASN A 362 1.23 16.09 -3.90
C ASN A 362 1.98 15.93 -2.58
N PHE A 363 2.12 17.06 -1.88
CA PHE A 363 2.55 17.13 -0.49
C PHE A 363 1.48 17.82 0.35
N ALA A 364 1.28 17.34 1.57
CA ALA A 364 0.66 18.10 2.63
C ALA A 364 1.73 18.97 3.31
N LEU A 365 1.36 20.21 3.61
CA LEU A 365 2.14 21.14 4.39
C LEU A 365 1.76 21.03 5.87
N CYS A 366 2.57 21.63 6.75
CA CYS A 366 2.36 21.59 8.20
C CYS A 366 1.14 22.40 8.68
N ASP A 367 0.48 23.17 7.80
CA ASP A 367 -0.81 23.83 8.05
C ASP A 367 -2.01 22.99 7.55
N GLY A 368 -1.77 21.80 7.00
CA GLY A 368 -2.79 20.92 6.44
C GLY A 368 -3.20 21.23 5.00
N SER A 369 -2.68 22.31 4.41
CA SER A 369 -2.89 22.59 2.99
C SER A 369 -2.15 21.58 2.11
N LEU A 370 -2.59 21.42 0.86
CA LEU A 370 -1.88 20.62 -0.12
C LEU A 370 -1.17 21.51 -1.13
N ARG A 371 0.04 21.12 -1.50
CA ARG A 371 0.78 21.70 -2.60
C ARG A 371 1.18 20.60 -3.59
N PHE A 372 0.96 20.87 -4.87
CA PHE A 372 1.46 20.05 -5.95
C PHE A 372 2.87 20.52 -6.32
N LEU A 373 3.83 19.61 -6.37
CA LEU A 373 5.19 19.87 -6.83
C LEU A 373 5.45 19.14 -8.14
N SER A 374 6.07 19.85 -9.08
CA SER A 374 6.53 19.28 -10.34
C SER A 374 7.75 18.39 -10.10
N THR A 375 7.98 17.41 -10.98
CA THR A 375 9.25 16.66 -10.97
C THR A 375 10.46 17.53 -11.32
N GLU A 376 10.20 18.69 -11.93
CA GLU A 376 11.22 19.67 -12.35
C GLU A 376 11.40 20.82 -11.34
N THR A 377 10.75 20.75 -10.17
CA THR A 377 10.93 21.76 -9.11
C THR A 377 12.41 21.91 -8.76
N GLU A 378 12.85 23.16 -8.58
CA GLU A 378 14.24 23.46 -8.26
C GLU A 378 14.69 22.69 -7.00
N PRO A 379 15.79 21.93 -7.06
CA PRO A 379 16.16 21.05 -5.96
C PRO A 379 16.49 21.79 -4.65
N ALA A 380 16.98 23.02 -4.73
CA ALA A 380 17.28 23.85 -3.56
C ALA A 380 15.99 24.23 -2.80
N VAL A 381 14.98 24.70 -3.52
CA VAL A 381 13.65 25.05 -3.00
C VAL A 381 12.97 23.83 -2.37
N PHE A 382 13.04 22.67 -3.03
CA PHE A 382 12.50 21.42 -2.48
C PHE A 382 13.20 21.03 -1.16
N ALA A 383 14.54 21.09 -1.14
CA ALA A 383 15.33 20.76 0.03
C ALA A 383 15.06 21.73 1.20
N ALA A 384 14.91 23.02 0.93
CA ALA A 384 14.56 24.06 1.91
C ALA A 384 13.24 23.74 2.62
N ALA A 385 12.21 23.43 1.84
CA ALA A 385 10.86 23.13 2.31
C ALA A 385 10.77 21.85 3.18
N GLY A 386 11.78 20.99 3.14
CA GLY A 386 11.84 19.80 4.00
C GLY A 386 12.22 20.08 5.46
N SER A 387 12.75 21.27 5.77
CA SER A 387 13.23 21.62 7.12
C SER A 387 12.22 22.45 7.92
N ILE A 388 12.28 22.34 9.26
CA ILE A 388 11.42 23.14 10.16
C ILE A 388 12.07 24.43 10.65
N ALA A 389 13.40 24.55 10.55
CA ALA A 389 14.18 25.65 11.12
C ALA A 389 15.44 26.03 10.31
N GLY A 390 15.46 25.72 9.00
CA GLY A 390 16.54 26.09 8.10
C GLY A 390 16.62 27.59 7.82
N ARG A 391 15.49 28.33 7.92
CA ARG A 391 15.35 29.77 7.57
C ARG A 391 15.83 30.13 6.16
N GLU A 392 15.75 29.18 5.23
CA GLU A 392 16.16 29.40 3.86
C GLU A 392 15.11 30.31 3.18
N THR A 393 15.56 31.39 2.53
CA THR A 393 14.69 32.43 1.93
C THR A 393 13.97 31.99 0.67
N GLU A 394 14.19 30.75 0.23
CA GLU A 394 13.62 30.18 -0.99
C GLU A 394 12.19 29.72 -0.73
N ARG A 395 11.22 30.40 -1.36
CA ARG A 395 9.81 30.02 -1.26
C ARG A 395 9.47 29.02 -2.36
N LEU A 396 8.60 28.07 -2.02
CA LEU A 396 8.02 27.13 -2.99
C LEU A 396 7.17 27.82 -4.08
N ASP A 397 6.86 29.11 -3.92
CA ASP A 397 6.06 29.92 -4.84
C ASP A 397 6.91 30.68 -5.88
N ASP A 398 8.23 30.67 -5.73
CA ASP A 398 9.13 31.30 -6.68
C ASP A 398 9.34 30.33 -7.87
N GLU A 399 8.32 30.17 -8.73
CA GLU A 399 8.61 29.79 -10.12
C GLU A 399 9.36 30.96 -10.78
N PRO A 400 10.35 30.70 -11.64
CA PRO A 400 11.02 31.75 -12.42
C PRO A 400 10.09 32.51 -13.37
#